data_AF-A0A9N9T7U7-F1
#
_entry.id   AF-A0A9N9T7U7-F1
#
_cell.length_a   1.000
_cell.length_b   1.000
_cell.length_c   1.000
_cell.angle_alpha   90.00
_cell.angle_beta   90.00
_cell.angle_gamma   90.00
#
_symmetry.space_group_name_H-M   'P 1'
#
loop_
_entity.id
_entity.type
_entity.pdbx_description
1 polymer ?
#
loop_
_entity_poly.entity_id
_entity_poly.type
_entity_poly.pdbx_seq_one_letter_code
_entity_poly.pdbx_strand_id
1 'polypeptide(L)'
;MKCLKTGLPLSLLIGTKYGKHLCRKYNKPFMPIHHMEAHALTARMHDKSIEFPFLVLLISGGHCLLVVAESVDKFLLLGETIDDAPGETFDKMARRMKLKNIPKYSTLSGGQAIELAATKADNPLAYKFTIPLLMYKNCNFSFAGIKNQLLLQLQREEKEKGM
;
A
#
# COMPACT_ATOMS: atom_id res chain seq x y z
N MET A 1 12.63 7.34 -13.58
CA MET A 1 11.17 7.15 -13.50
C MET A 1 10.48 8.48 -13.84
N LYS A 2 9.96 8.69 -15.06
CA LYS A 2 9.27 9.94 -15.46
C LYS A 2 7.76 9.75 -15.43
N CYS A 3 7.18 9.65 -14.24
CA CYS A 3 5.78 9.99 -13.99
C CYS A 3 5.52 9.96 -12.48
N LEU A 4 4.62 10.84 -12.03
CA LEU A 4 4.07 10.96 -10.67
C LEU A 4 4.98 11.65 -9.63
N LYS A 5 4.81 12.96 -9.48
CA LYS A 5 4.87 13.57 -8.15
C LYS A 5 3.80 12.87 -7.30
N THR A 6 4.15 11.81 -6.59
CA THR A 6 3.21 11.07 -5.74
C THR A 6 2.84 11.93 -4.53
N GLY A 7 1.55 11.98 -4.19
CA GLY A 7 1.02 12.73 -3.05
C GLY A 7 0.23 13.98 -3.42
N LEU A 8 -0.48 14.55 -2.45
CA LEU A 8 -1.32 15.73 -2.63
C LEU A 8 -0.47 16.94 -3.10
N PRO A 9 -0.77 17.56 -4.26
CA PRO A 9 0.05 18.64 -4.83
C PRO A 9 0.27 19.82 -3.89
N LEU A 10 -0.76 20.16 -3.09
CA LEU A 10 -0.70 21.25 -2.11
C LEU A 10 0.29 20.93 -0.97
N SER A 11 0.23 19.71 -0.42
CA SER A 11 1.15 19.28 0.63
C SER A 11 2.60 19.27 0.14
N LEU A 12 2.82 18.78 -1.08
CA LEU A 12 4.14 18.79 -1.71
C LEU A 12 4.65 20.22 -1.94
N LEU A 13 3.77 21.14 -2.36
CA LEU A 13 4.11 22.54 -2.57
C LEU A 13 4.55 23.21 -1.26
N ILE A 14 3.81 22.99 -0.17
CA ILE A 14 4.13 23.54 1.16
C ILE A 14 5.51 23.03 1.61
N GLY A 15 5.74 21.72 1.57
CA GLY A 15 7.02 21.12 1.96
C GLY A 15 8.18 21.63 1.10
N THR A 16 7.98 21.72 -0.22
CA THR A 16 9.01 22.23 -1.15
C THR A 16 9.34 23.70 -0.88
N LYS A 17 8.33 24.56 -0.65
CA LYS A 17 8.53 25.99 -0.36
C LYS A 17 9.34 26.17 0.92
N TYR A 18 8.97 25.44 1.98
CA TYR A 18 9.64 25.51 3.27
C TYR A 18 11.08 24.97 3.19
N GLY A 19 11.29 23.81 2.54
CA GLY A 19 12.63 23.25 2.33
C GLY A 19 13.56 24.20 1.57
N LYS A 20 13.06 24.83 0.50
CA LYS A 20 13.83 25.85 -0.23
C LYS A 20 14.14 27.08 0.62
N HIS A 21 13.21 27.50 1.48
CA HIS A 21 13.45 28.61 2.41
C HIS A 21 14.60 28.28 3.38
N LEU A 22 14.61 27.09 3.97
CA LEU A 22 15.71 26.64 4.85
C LEU A 22 17.05 26.58 4.11
N CYS A 23 17.10 25.98 2.92
CA CYS A 23 18.32 25.92 2.11
C CYS A 23 18.89 27.31 1.81
N ARG A 24 18.02 28.27 1.46
CA ARG A 24 18.43 29.67 1.25
C ARG A 24 18.94 30.33 2.54
N LYS A 25 18.23 30.15 3.66
CA LYS A 25 18.60 30.74 4.96
C LYS A 25 19.98 30.28 5.45
N TYR A 26 20.31 29.01 5.25
CA TYR A 26 21.56 28.41 5.74
C TYR A 26 22.63 28.23 4.66
N ASN A 27 22.43 28.80 3.47
CA ASN A 27 23.30 28.65 2.31
C ASN A 27 23.68 27.18 2.02
N LYS A 28 22.67 26.30 2.02
CA LYS A 28 22.82 24.86 1.74
C LYS A 28 22.19 24.51 0.38
N PRO A 29 22.70 23.49 -0.33
CA PRO A 29 22.06 23.01 -1.55
C PRO A 29 20.68 22.44 -1.25
N PHE A 30 19.76 22.54 -2.23
CA PHE A 30 18.44 21.92 -2.18
C PHE A 30 18.41 20.72 -3.14
N MET A 31 18.07 19.53 -2.63
CA MET A 31 17.97 18.31 -3.41
C MET A 31 16.52 17.79 -3.40
N PRO A 32 15.81 17.79 -4.55
CA PRO A 32 14.52 17.14 -4.65
C PRO A 32 14.70 15.62 -4.68
N ILE A 33 13.87 14.90 -3.93
CA ILE A 33 13.92 13.43 -3.85
C ILE A 33 12.57 12.88 -4.30
N HIS A 34 12.58 11.85 -5.15
CA HIS A 34 11.36 11.14 -5.53
C HIS A 34 10.90 10.25 -4.38
N HIS A 35 9.64 10.39 -3.98
CA HIS A 35 9.09 9.71 -2.79
C HIS A 35 9.24 8.18 -2.86
N MET A 36 8.91 7.56 -4.01
CA MET A 36 9.02 6.11 -4.17
C MET A 36 10.45 5.60 -4.30
N GLU A 37 11.36 6.41 -4.86
CA GLU A 37 12.80 6.05 -4.94
C GLU A 37 13.42 6.11 -3.54
N ALA A 38 13.04 7.11 -2.74
CA ALA A 38 13.42 7.18 -1.33
C ALA A 38 12.95 5.95 -0.56
N HIS A 39 11.69 5.55 -0.73
CA HIS A 39 11.14 4.34 -0.10
C HIS A 39 11.88 3.07 -0.53
N ALA A 40 12.26 2.92 -1.79
CA ALA A 40 13.02 1.77 -2.25
C ALA A 40 14.42 1.69 -1.63
N LEU A 41 15.08 2.84 -1.46
CA LEU A 41 16.45 2.91 -0.93
C LEU A 41 16.55 2.79 0.60
N THR A 42 15.44 2.88 1.35
CA THR A 42 15.48 2.68 2.81
C THR A 42 15.94 1.28 3.19
N ALA A 43 15.66 0.27 2.36
CA ALA A 43 16.16 -1.09 2.56
C ALA A 43 17.69 -1.10 2.69
N ARG A 44 18.38 -0.37 1.81
CA ARG A 44 19.85 -0.23 1.84
C ARG A 44 20.36 0.65 2.98
N MET A 45 19.52 1.56 3.49
CA MET A 45 19.87 2.35 4.68
C MET A 45 19.85 1.49 5.95
N HIS A 46 18.88 0.58 6.07
CA HIS A 46 18.77 -0.36 7.18
C HIS A 46 19.78 -1.50 7.08
N ASP A 47 19.96 -2.05 5.89
CA ASP A 47 20.87 -3.14 5.63
C ASP A 47 21.82 -2.79 4.48
N LYS A 48 23.07 -2.48 4.85
CA LYS A 48 24.11 -2.11 3.90
C LYS A 48 24.62 -3.29 3.07
N SER A 49 24.26 -4.53 3.41
CA SER A 49 24.63 -5.72 2.64
C SER A 49 23.81 -5.89 1.35
N ILE A 50 22.69 -5.17 1.23
CA ILE A 50 21.86 -5.18 0.02
C ILE A 50 22.59 -4.42 -1.09
N GLU A 51 23.12 -5.18 -2.04
CA GLU A 51 23.76 -4.66 -3.26
C GLU A 51 22.75 -4.50 -4.40
N PHE A 52 23.12 -3.68 -5.39
CA PHE A 52 22.37 -3.61 -6.64
C PHE A 52 22.77 -4.75 -7.60
N PRO A 53 21.86 -5.21 -8.48
CA PRO A 53 20.43 -4.87 -8.50
C PRO A 53 19.65 -5.66 -7.43
N PHE A 54 18.61 -5.06 -6.85
CA PHE A 54 17.71 -5.75 -5.91
C PHE A 54 16.23 -5.52 -6.22
N LEU A 55 15.39 -6.47 -5.83
CA LEU A 55 13.94 -6.41 -6.03
C LEU A 55 13.27 -5.73 -4.83
N VAL A 56 12.32 -4.86 -5.12
CA VAL A 56 11.57 -4.08 -4.13
C VAL A 56 10.08 -4.29 -4.33
N LEU A 57 9.42 -4.80 -3.30
CA LEU A 57 7.96 -4.83 -3.20
C LEU A 57 7.52 -3.70 -2.27
N LEU A 58 7.05 -2.59 -2.85
CA LEU A 58 6.59 -1.42 -2.11
C LEU A 58 5.09 -1.53 -1.86
N ILE A 59 4.71 -1.81 -0.61
CA ILE A 59 3.31 -1.94 -0.18
C ILE A 59 3.01 -0.88 0.87
N SER A 60 2.01 -0.04 0.59
CA SER A 60 1.54 1.00 1.51
C SER A 60 0.02 1.16 1.44
N GLY A 61 -0.51 2.16 2.16
CA GLY A 61 -1.92 2.55 2.09
C GLY A 61 -2.38 2.96 0.68
N GLY A 62 -1.50 3.58 -0.11
CA GLY A 62 -1.84 4.16 -1.41
C GLY A 62 -0.99 3.69 -2.59
N HIS A 63 -0.05 2.76 -2.37
CA HIS A 63 0.82 2.25 -3.43
C HIS A 63 1.03 0.74 -3.26
N CYS A 64 1.11 0.05 -4.40
CA CYS A 64 1.58 -1.32 -4.50
C CYS A 64 2.41 -1.41 -5.78
N LEU A 65 3.73 -1.48 -5.65
CA LEU A 65 4.67 -1.52 -6.78
C LEU A 65 5.65 -2.67 -6.61
N LEU A 66 5.98 -3.33 -7.72
CA LEU A 66 7.11 -4.25 -7.83
C LEU A 66 8.16 -3.64 -8.75
N VAL A 67 9.33 -3.36 -8.21
CA VAL A 67 10.37 -2.57 -8.89
C VAL A 67 11.72 -3.26 -8.71
N VAL A 68 12.55 -3.29 -9.76
CA VAL A 68 13.99 -3.60 -9.64
C VAL A 68 14.75 -2.30 -9.49
N ALA A 69 15.45 -2.14 -8.39
CA ALA A 69 16.41 -1.06 -8.20
C ALA A 69 17.74 -1.50 -8.81
N GLU A 70 18.15 -0.90 -9.92
CA GLU A 70 19.40 -1.19 -10.62
C GLU A 70 20.55 -0.29 -10.14
N SER A 71 20.23 0.94 -9.72
CA SER A 71 21.17 1.88 -9.10
C SER A 71 20.39 2.87 -8.22
N VAL A 72 21.08 3.88 -7.67
CA VAL A 72 20.47 4.91 -6.81
C VAL A 72 19.43 5.76 -7.55
N ASP A 73 19.55 5.85 -8.88
CA ASP A 73 18.74 6.68 -9.77
C ASP A 73 18.04 5.89 -10.89
N LYS A 74 18.30 4.58 -11.01
CA LYS A 74 17.74 3.71 -12.04
C LYS A 74 16.86 2.63 -11.43
N PHE A 75 15.58 2.72 -11.75
CA PHE A 75 14.53 1.84 -11.28
C PHE A 75 13.72 1.31 -12.47
N LEU A 76 13.54 -0.01 -12.52
CA LEU A 76 12.72 -0.69 -13.51
C LEU A 76 11.42 -1.16 -12.85
N LEU A 77 10.29 -0.56 -13.25
CA LEU A 77 8.97 -1.00 -12.81
C LEU A 77 8.63 -2.33 -13.49
N LEU A 78 8.42 -3.38 -12.70
CA LEU A 78 7.94 -4.68 -13.20
C LEU A 78 6.41 -4.74 -13.22
N GLY A 79 5.77 -4.16 -12.21
CA GLY A 79 4.31 -4.09 -12.14
C GLY A 79 3.81 -3.21 -11.01
N GLU A 80 2.54 -2.84 -11.09
CA GLU A 80 1.85 -2.00 -10.11
C GLU A 80 0.42 -2.48 -9.88
N THR A 81 -0.23 -1.98 -8.83
CA THR A 81 -1.68 -2.16 -8.73
C THR A 81 -2.38 -1.43 -9.86
N ILE A 82 -3.28 -2.12 -10.55
CA ILE A 82 -4.13 -1.53 -11.59
C ILE A 82 -5.41 -0.92 -11.02
N ASP A 83 -5.69 -1.12 -9.72
CA ASP A 83 -6.89 -0.65 -9.04
C ASP A 83 -6.59 -0.03 -7.65
N ASP A 84 -7.16 -0.58 -6.58
CA ASP A 84 -6.95 -0.13 -5.21
C ASP A 84 -5.57 -0.61 -4.70
N ALA A 85 -4.91 0.16 -3.85
CA ALA A 85 -3.78 -0.35 -3.07
C ALA A 85 -4.28 -1.35 -2.00
N PRO A 86 -3.43 -2.29 -1.53
CA PRO A 86 -3.82 -3.26 -0.52
C PRO A 86 -4.24 -2.60 0.79
N GLY A 87 -3.51 -1.59 1.27
CA GLY A 87 -3.88 -0.90 2.51
C GLY A 87 -5.25 -0.20 2.42
N GLU A 88 -5.52 0.51 1.32
CA GLU A 88 -6.85 1.08 1.06
C GLU A 88 -7.94 0.00 0.95
N THR A 89 -7.63 -1.14 0.33
CA THR A 89 -8.55 -2.27 0.23
C THR A 89 -8.91 -2.81 1.60
N PHE A 90 -7.92 -3.07 2.46
CA PHE A 90 -8.15 -3.53 3.84
C PHE A 90 -8.93 -2.50 4.67
N ASP A 91 -8.66 -1.20 4.50
CA ASP A 91 -9.42 -0.13 5.17
C ASP A 91 -10.90 -0.12 4.75
N LYS A 92 -11.18 -0.28 3.46
CA LYS A 92 -12.56 -0.38 2.93
C LYS A 92 -13.25 -1.65 3.45
N MET A 93 -12.56 -2.79 3.47
CA MET A 93 -13.07 -4.06 3.98
C MET A 93 -13.41 -3.98 5.48
N ALA A 94 -12.50 -3.44 6.30
CA ALA A 94 -12.70 -3.27 7.74
C ALA A 94 -13.91 -2.37 8.04
N ARG A 95 -14.09 -1.31 7.22
CA ARG A 95 -15.25 -0.42 7.29
C ARG A 95 -16.55 -1.16 6.97
N ARG A 96 -16.58 -1.99 5.91
CA ARG A 96 -17.76 -2.78 5.55
C ARG A 96 -18.12 -3.82 6.62
N MET A 97 -17.12 -4.38 7.29
CA MET A 97 -17.27 -5.28 8.44
C MET A 97 -17.61 -4.55 9.75
N LYS A 98 -17.73 -3.21 9.73
CA LYS A 98 -18.02 -2.37 10.91
C LYS A 98 -17.05 -2.64 12.08
N LEU A 99 -15.79 -3.01 11.79
CA LEU A 99 -14.82 -3.37 12.85
C LEU A 99 -14.60 -2.22 13.83
N LYS A 100 -14.68 -0.97 13.36
CA LYS A 100 -14.56 0.23 14.20
C LYS A 100 -15.63 0.32 15.30
N ASN A 101 -16.77 -0.33 15.13
CA ASN A 101 -17.85 -0.36 16.13
C ASN A 101 -17.55 -1.33 17.28
N ILE A 102 -16.55 -2.20 17.13
CA ILE A 102 -16.12 -3.14 18.15
C ILE A 102 -15.01 -2.44 18.95
N PRO A 103 -15.14 -2.25 20.28
CA PRO A 103 -14.19 -1.47 21.09
C PRO A 103 -12.73 -1.88 20.88
N LYS A 104 -12.49 -3.20 20.75
CA LYS A 104 -11.17 -3.80 20.53
C LYS A 104 -10.46 -3.27 19.27
N TYR A 105 -11.20 -2.92 18.22
CA TYR A 105 -10.63 -2.53 16.92
C TYR A 105 -10.81 -1.04 16.62
N SER A 106 -11.49 -0.29 17.49
CA SER A 106 -11.91 1.09 17.22
C SER A 106 -10.76 2.08 17.00
N THR A 107 -9.59 1.80 17.55
CA THR A 107 -8.36 2.62 17.47
C THR A 107 -7.35 2.13 16.43
N LEU A 108 -7.62 1.01 15.76
CA LEU A 108 -6.70 0.39 14.80
C LEU A 108 -6.97 0.87 13.37
N SER A 109 -5.93 0.85 12.53
CA SER A 109 -6.14 0.94 11.06
C SER A 109 -6.91 -0.29 10.57
N GLY A 110 -7.54 -0.22 9.40
CA GLY A 110 -8.36 -1.31 8.90
C GLY A 110 -7.54 -2.58 8.64
N GLY A 111 -6.32 -2.43 8.11
CA GLY A 111 -5.36 -3.53 7.98
C GLY A 111 -5.04 -4.20 9.33
N GLN A 112 -4.67 -3.41 10.35
CA GLN A 112 -4.37 -3.93 11.70
C GLN A 112 -5.59 -4.59 12.36
N ALA A 113 -6.78 -4.00 12.18
CA ALA A 113 -8.02 -4.56 12.71
C ALA A 113 -8.33 -5.92 12.08
N ILE A 114 -8.16 -6.05 10.75
CA ILE A 114 -8.38 -7.31 10.03
C ILE A 114 -7.35 -8.35 10.44
N GLU A 115 -6.06 -7.98 10.53
CA GLU A 115 -5.00 -8.87 10.99
C GLU A 115 -5.29 -9.43 12.40
N LEU A 116 -5.64 -8.54 13.33
CA LEU A 116 -5.96 -8.92 14.70
C LEU A 116 -7.25 -9.76 14.80
N ALA A 117 -8.24 -9.52 13.95
CA ALA A 117 -9.43 -10.36 13.86
C ALA A 117 -9.09 -11.74 13.28
N ALA A 118 -8.24 -11.79 12.25
CA ALA A 118 -7.84 -13.02 11.57
C ALA A 118 -7.07 -13.97 12.50
N THR A 119 -6.23 -13.46 13.41
CA THR A 119 -5.54 -14.29 14.43
C THR A 119 -6.47 -15.08 15.35
N LYS A 120 -7.75 -14.70 15.43
CA LYS A 120 -8.77 -15.37 16.25
C LYS A 120 -9.70 -16.28 15.43
N ALA A 121 -9.45 -16.46 14.14
CA ALA A 121 -10.30 -17.28 13.30
C ALA A 121 -10.09 -18.77 13.59
N ASP A 122 -11.19 -19.50 13.84
CA ASP A 122 -11.14 -20.95 14.08
C ASP A 122 -10.73 -21.72 12.81
N ASN A 123 -11.14 -21.24 11.63
CA ASN A 123 -10.81 -21.83 10.34
C ASN A 123 -10.40 -20.74 9.32
N PRO A 124 -9.09 -20.59 9.03
CA PRO A 124 -8.59 -19.65 8.02
C PRO A 124 -9.09 -19.92 6.59
N LEU A 125 -9.57 -21.14 6.31
CA LEU A 125 -10.03 -21.58 4.98
C LEU A 125 -11.55 -21.64 4.86
N ALA A 126 -12.28 -21.05 5.82
CA ALA A 126 -13.74 -21.03 5.83
C ALA A 126 -14.34 -20.38 4.57
N TYR A 127 -13.65 -19.39 3.99
CA TYR A 127 -14.09 -18.68 2.80
C TYR A 127 -13.06 -18.83 1.67
N LYS A 128 -13.53 -19.21 0.48
CA LYS A 128 -12.70 -19.31 -0.71
C LYS A 128 -12.87 -18.04 -1.55
N PHE A 129 -11.85 -17.21 -1.57
CA PHE A 129 -11.75 -16.08 -2.50
C PHE A 129 -10.81 -16.40 -3.65
N THR A 130 -11.22 -16.03 -4.86
CA THR A 130 -10.38 -16.07 -6.05
C THR A 130 -9.38 -14.94 -6.02
N ILE A 131 -8.13 -15.22 -6.41
CA ILE A 131 -7.06 -14.23 -6.49
C ILE A 131 -7.15 -13.55 -7.86
N PRO A 132 -7.42 -12.22 -7.93
CA PRO A 132 -7.43 -11.49 -9.18
C PRO A 132 -6.09 -11.60 -9.91
N LEU A 133 -6.12 -11.52 -11.24
CA LEU A 133 -4.97 -11.54 -12.13
C LEU A 133 -4.10 -12.82 -12.14
N LEU A 134 -4.45 -13.87 -11.39
CA LEU A 134 -3.66 -15.13 -11.32
C LEU A 134 -3.40 -15.77 -12.70
N MET A 135 -4.31 -15.55 -13.66
CA MET A 135 -4.24 -16.11 -15.02
C MET A 135 -3.35 -15.30 -15.98
N TYR A 136 -2.96 -14.08 -15.61
CA TYR A 136 -2.19 -13.18 -16.49
C TYR A 136 -0.70 -13.29 -16.19
N LYS A 137 0.11 -13.43 -17.25
CA LYS A 137 1.58 -13.48 -17.16
C LYS A 137 2.18 -12.07 -17.08
N ASN A 138 1.76 -11.29 -16.09
CA ASN A 138 2.33 -9.97 -15.78
C ASN A 138 2.61 -9.87 -14.28
N CYS A 139 3.29 -8.79 -13.86
CA CYS A 139 3.59 -8.54 -12.45
C CYS A 139 2.62 -7.54 -11.80
N ASN A 140 1.47 -7.30 -12.43
CA ASN A 140 0.50 -6.34 -11.93
C ASN A 140 -0.35 -6.96 -10.82
N PHE A 141 -0.83 -6.10 -9.91
CA PHE A 141 -1.67 -6.49 -8.79
C PHE A 141 -3.09 -5.96 -8.96
N SER A 142 -4.08 -6.65 -8.40
CA SER A 142 -5.46 -6.18 -8.33
C SER A 142 -6.09 -6.63 -7.02
N PHE A 143 -6.67 -5.68 -6.32
CA PHE A 143 -7.30 -5.85 -5.01
C PHE A 143 -8.79 -5.51 -5.03
N ALA A 144 -9.31 -4.89 -6.10
CA ALA A 144 -10.75 -4.63 -6.21
C ALA A 144 -11.59 -5.91 -6.24
N GLY A 145 -11.06 -6.99 -6.82
CA GLY A 145 -11.74 -8.28 -6.90
C GLY A 145 -11.96 -8.94 -5.54
N ILE A 146 -10.99 -8.87 -4.62
CA ILE A 146 -11.13 -9.45 -3.28
C ILE A 146 -12.13 -8.64 -2.44
N LYS A 147 -12.12 -7.31 -2.58
CA LYS A 147 -13.09 -6.40 -1.95
C LYS A 147 -14.53 -6.74 -2.36
N ASN A 148 -14.77 -6.98 -3.65
CA ASN A 148 -16.11 -7.32 -4.13
C ASN A 148 -16.57 -8.69 -3.63
N GLN A 149 -15.68 -9.69 -3.64
CA GLN A 149 -15.98 -11.02 -3.11
C GLN A 149 -16.35 -10.99 -1.63
N LEU A 150 -15.62 -10.19 -0.83
CA LEU A 150 -15.98 -9.97 0.58
C LEU A 150 -17.38 -9.37 0.72
N LEU A 151 -17.69 -8.35 -0.06
CA LEU A 151 -18.99 -7.67 0.00
C LEU A 151 -20.14 -8.65 -0.29
N LEU A 152 -20.01 -9.46 -1.34
CA LEU A 152 -21.01 -10.46 -1.72
C LEU A 152 -21.17 -11.52 -0.64
N GLN A 153 -20.07 -11.98 -0.06
CA GLN A 153 -20.10 -12.97 1.02
C GLN A 153 -20.81 -12.42 2.27
N LEU A 154 -20.51 -11.19 2.68
CA LEU A 154 -21.17 -10.54 3.82
C LEU A 154 -22.67 -10.36 3.58
N GLN A 155 -23.08 -9.95 2.39
CA GLN A 155 -24.50 -9.80 2.04
C GLN A 155 -25.24 -11.14 2.07
N ARG A 156 -24.59 -12.23 1.65
CA ARG A 156 -25.17 -13.56 1.71
C ARG A 156 -25.41 -13.99 3.16
N GLU A 157 -24.43 -13.80 4.03
CA GLU A 157 -24.57 -14.14 5.46
C GLU A 157 -25.59 -13.25 6.19
N GLU A 158 -25.66 -11.97 5.87
CA GLU A 158 -26.68 -11.06 6.42
C GLU A 158 -28.09 -11.56 6.07
N LYS A 159 -28.31 -11.96 4.81
CA LYS A 159 -29.59 -12.55 4.36
C LYS A 159 -29.91 -13.88 5.04
N GLU A 160 -28.92 -14.79 5.14
CA GLU A 160 -29.11 -16.10 5.78
C GLU A 160 -29.40 -15.97 7.28
N LYS A 161 -28.89 -14.92 7.94
CA LYS A 161 -29.11 -14.62 9.37
C LYS A 161 -30.31 -13.69 9.63
N GLY A 162 -31.00 -13.24 8.59
CA GLY A 162 -32.17 -12.35 8.68
C GLY A 162 -31.85 -10.93 9.19
N MET A 163 -30.63 -10.43 8.94
CA MET A 163 -30.16 -9.09 9.31
C MET A 163 -30.23 -8.08 8.16
#